data_AF-A0A645H322-F1
#
_entry.id   AF-A0A645H322-F1
#
_cell.length_a   1.000
_cell.length_b   1.000
_cell.length_c   1.000
_cell.angle_alpha   90.00
_cell.angle_beta   90.00
_cell.angle_gamma   90.00
#
_symmetry.space_group_name_H-M   'P 1'
#
loop_
_entity.id
_entity.type
_entity.pdbx_description
1 polymer ?
#
loop_
_entity_poly.entity_id
_entity_poly.type
_entity_poly.pdbx_seq_one_letter_code
_entity_poly.pdbx_strand_id
1 'polypeptide(L)'
;MQIVRVNAPDARGTTPTSMSTVMMSVGDENDLFKLLEVRPVDAPKEVLLEMKKDAQVVTLAKGQVFERIDGYIANLRYDAENRNFNNVRELSTITLLGETNKVVTLTSNELVLLNPATALKTTLKYNAAP
;
A
#
# COMPACT_ATOMS: atom_id res chain seq x y z
N MET A 1 26.28 13.15 3.48
CA MET A 1 25.64 11.88 3.10
C MET A 1 24.82 11.39 4.28
N GLN A 2 23.52 11.16 4.10
CA GLN A 2 22.62 10.74 5.18
C GLN A 2 22.02 9.38 4.90
N ILE A 3 21.82 8.61 5.96
CA ILE A 3 21.35 7.23 5.90
C ILE A 3 19.89 7.17 6.31
N VAL A 4 18.99 6.91 5.36
CA VAL A 4 17.58 6.64 5.62
C VAL A 4 17.35 5.14 5.56
N ARG A 5 16.76 4.57 6.61
CA ARG A 5 16.39 3.15 6.62
C ARG A 5 15.00 3.02 6.03
N VAL A 6 14.89 2.25 4.95
CA VAL A 6 13.63 2.06 4.23
C VAL A 6 13.25 0.59 4.30
N ASN A 7 12.01 0.34 4.69
CA ASN A 7 11.40 -0.97 4.60
C ASN A 7 10.67 -1.04 3.26
N ALA A 8 11.24 -1.76 2.28
CA ALA A 8 10.52 -2.06 1.05
C ALA A 8 9.48 -3.16 1.36
N PRO A 9 8.19 -2.98 1.04
CA PRO A 9 7.24 -4.08 1.13
C PRO A 9 7.63 -5.14 0.10
N ASP A 10 7.79 -6.39 0.54
CA ASP A 10 7.94 -7.48 -0.42
C ASP A 10 6.63 -7.71 -1.18
N ALA A 11 6.71 -8.36 -2.34
CA ALA A 11 5.56 -8.62 -3.20
C ALA A 11 4.48 -9.51 -2.54
N ARG A 12 4.75 -10.10 -1.36
CA ARG A 12 3.94 -11.11 -0.68
C ARG A 12 3.33 -10.60 0.63
N GLY A 13 3.58 -9.35 1.02
CA GLY A 13 3.07 -8.79 2.29
C GLY A 13 3.69 -9.42 3.53
N THR A 14 4.84 -10.08 3.41
CA THR A 14 5.61 -10.52 4.57
C THR A 14 6.38 -9.32 5.14
N THR A 15 6.65 -9.34 6.45
CA THR A 15 7.45 -8.30 7.11
C THR A 15 8.81 -8.25 6.42
N PRO A 16 9.28 -7.07 5.97
CA PRO A 16 10.53 -6.98 5.23
C PRO A 16 11.69 -7.60 6.02
N THR A 17 12.20 -8.73 5.52
CA THR A 17 13.30 -9.47 6.16
C THR A 17 14.67 -8.85 5.87
N SER A 18 14.73 -7.85 4.98
CA SER A 18 15.95 -7.15 4.60
C SER A 18 15.75 -5.65 4.72
N MET A 19 16.38 -5.04 5.74
CA MET A 19 16.45 -3.58 5.87
C MET A 19 17.34 -3.03 4.76
N SER A 20 16.80 -2.23 3.84
CA SER A 20 17.61 -1.51 2.88
C SER A 20 18.00 -0.14 3.45
N THR A 21 19.28 0.17 3.32
CA THR A 21 19.85 1.45 3.77
C THR A 21 20.03 2.30 2.53
N VAL A 22 19.23 3.37 2.40
CA VAL A 22 19.30 4.27 1.24
C VAL A 22 20.02 5.55 1.65
N MET A 23 21.03 5.93 0.87
CA MET A 23 21.69 7.21 1.02
C MET A 23 21.05 8.23 0.10
N MET A 24 20.52 9.33 0.66
CA MET A 24 19.84 10.38 -0.10
C MET A 24 20.36 11.76 0.35
N SER A 25 20.28 12.71 -0.58
CA SER A 25 20.53 14.14 -0.37
C SER A 25 19.22 14.91 -0.36
N VAL A 26 19.23 16.12 0.21
CA VAL A 26 18.04 16.99 0.22
C VAL A 26 17.62 17.29 -1.22
N GLY A 27 16.38 16.99 -1.56
CA GLY A 27 15.83 17.10 -2.92
C GLY A 27 15.83 15.79 -3.71
N ASP A 28 16.55 14.76 -3.27
CA ASP A 28 16.54 13.45 -3.92
C ASP A 28 15.19 12.74 -3.69
N GLU A 29 14.77 11.98 -4.69
CA GLU A 29 13.56 11.17 -4.64
C GLU A 29 13.83 9.71 -5.00
N ASN A 30 13.01 8.83 -4.45
CA ASN A 30 12.97 7.41 -4.82
C ASN A 30 11.52 7.03 -5.23
N ASP A 31 11.24 5.74 -5.39
CA ASP A 31 9.91 5.25 -5.77
C ASP A 31 8.84 5.42 -4.68
N LEU A 32 9.24 5.60 -3.43
CA LEU A 32 8.36 5.63 -2.25
C LEU A 32 8.13 7.05 -1.72
N PHE A 33 9.18 7.88 -1.70
CA PHE A 33 9.18 9.20 -1.11
C PHE A 33 10.29 10.11 -1.69
N LYS A 34 10.18 11.39 -1.39
CA LYS A 34 11.15 12.44 -1.68
C LYS A 34 11.66 13.04 -0.37
N LEU A 35 12.97 13.23 -0.25
CA LEU A 35 13.57 13.90 0.92
C LEU A 35 13.45 15.41 0.74
N LEU A 36 12.53 16.05 1.45
CA LEU A 36 12.29 17.48 1.35
C LEU A 36 13.32 18.29 2.11
N GLU A 37 13.50 17.99 3.39
CA GLU A 37 14.36 18.77 4.28
C GLU A 37 14.96 17.93 5.38
N VAL A 38 16.04 18.45 5.96
CA VAL A 38 16.73 17.84 7.09
C VAL A 38 17.06 18.92 8.12
N ARG A 39 16.73 18.65 9.39
CA ARG A 39 16.84 19.63 10.48
C ARG A 39 17.54 19.02 11.71
N PRO A 40 18.52 19.72 12.32
CA PRO A 40 19.39 20.74 11.72
C PRO A 40 20.39 20.12 10.72
N VAL A 41 20.90 20.93 9.79
CA VAL A 41 21.75 20.48 8.67
C VAL A 41 23.06 19.82 9.13
N ASP A 42 23.67 20.35 10.20
CA ASP A 42 24.95 19.86 10.72
C ASP A 42 24.85 18.56 11.53
N ALA A 43 23.71 18.35 12.19
CA ALA A 43 23.47 17.21 13.08
C ALA A 43 22.00 16.78 12.95
N PRO A 44 21.64 16.01 11.91
CA PRO A 44 20.26 15.71 11.58
C PRO A 44 19.55 15.00 12.74
N LYS A 45 18.57 15.69 13.32
CA LYS A 45 17.69 15.13 14.35
C LYS A 45 16.38 14.67 13.74
N GLU A 46 15.91 15.39 12.72
CA GLU A 46 14.64 15.18 12.06
C GLU A 46 14.79 15.34 10.55
N VAL A 47 14.04 14.55 9.79
CA VAL A 47 13.95 14.64 8.33
C VAL A 47 12.49 14.76 7.91
N LEU A 48 12.21 15.58 6.91
CA LEU A 48 10.90 15.68 6.28
C LEU A 48 10.92 14.89 4.97
N LEU A 49 10.03 13.91 4.86
CA LEU A 49 9.81 13.10 3.68
C LEU A 49 8.45 13.42 3.08
N GLU A 50 8.37 13.56 1.77
CA GLU A 50 7.11 13.61 1.04
C GLU A 50 6.84 12.25 0.40
N MET A 51 5.75 11.59 0.79
CA MET A 51 5.37 10.29 0.27
C MET A 51 4.80 10.44 -1.14
N LYS A 52 5.34 9.70 -2.12
CA LYS A 52 4.92 9.84 -3.53
C LYS A 52 3.47 9.42 -3.80
N LYS A 53 2.96 8.48 -2.99
CA LYS A 53 1.65 7.88 -3.20
C LYS A 53 0.50 8.86 -2.98
N ASP A 54 0.61 9.69 -1.96
CA ASP A 54 -0.46 10.54 -1.44
C ASP A 54 -0.02 12.00 -1.21
N ALA A 55 1.21 12.34 -1.61
CA ALA A 55 1.86 13.63 -1.33
C ALA A 55 1.86 13.99 0.18
N GLN A 56 1.79 12.98 1.05
CA GLN A 56 1.78 13.18 2.49
C GLN A 56 3.19 13.56 2.96
N VAL A 57 3.31 14.65 3.72
CA VAL A 57 4.57 15.03 4.35
C VAL A 57 4.68 14.37 5.72
N VAL A 58 5.75 13.62 5.94
CA VAL A 58 6.06 12.85 7.15
C VAL A 58 7.35 13.39 7.75
N THR A 59 7.30 13.77 9.03
CA THR A 59 8.49 14.12 9.81
C THR A 59 8.98 12.89 10.55
N LEU A 60 10.23 12.50 10.31
CA LEU A 60 10.90 11.38 10.96
C LEU A 60 12.01 11.89 11.87
N ALA A 61 11.88 11.67 13.18
CA ALA A 61 12.94 11.94 14.13
C ALA A 61 13.86 10.72 14.33
N LYS A 62 15.09 10.96 14.78
CA LYS A 62 16.04 9.90 15.14
C LYS A 62 15.42 8.96 16.19
N GLY A 63 15.29 7.68 15.84
CA GLY A 63 14.74 6.65 16.71
C GLY A 63 13.23 6.43 16.59
N GLN A 64 12.52 7.26 15.81
CA GLN A 64 11.14 6.98 15.42
C GLN A 64 11.11 6.09 14.19
N VAL A 65 10.29 5.04 14.27
CA VAL A 65 9.96 4.18 13.13
C VAL A 65 8.64 4.71 12.55
N PHE A 66 8.62 4.93 11.24
CA PHE A 66 7.39 5.19 10.52
C PHE A 66 6.90 3.89 9.89
N GLU A 67 5.68 3.48 10.26
CA GLU A 67 5.00 2.34 9.68
C GLU A 67 3.67 2.80 9.09
N ARG A 68 3.38 2.33 7.87
CA ARG A 68 2.14 2.64 7.17
C ARG A 68 1.70 1.41 6.38
N ILE A 69 0.39 1.17 6.36
CA ILE A 69 -0.22 0.17 5.50
C ILE A 69 -0.31 0.76 4.08
N ASP A 70 0.48 0.21 3.16
CA ASP A 70 0.52 0.68 1.76
C ASP A 70 -0.54 0.01 0.86
N GLY A 71 -1.36 -0.86 1.42
CA GLY A 71 -2.45 -1.48 0.70
C GLY A 71 -2.80 -2.84 1.28
N TYR A 72 -3.91 -3.37 0.81
CA TYR A 72 -4.42 -4.67 1.21
C TYR A 72 -4.33 -5.65 0.06
N ILE A 73 -4.15 -6.93 0.41
CA ILE A 73 -4.21 -8.05 -0.50
C ILE A 73 -5.22 -9.03 0.07
N ALA A 74 -6.15 -9.48 -0.77
CA ALA A 74 -7.16 -10.45 -0.37
C ALA A 74 -7.08 -11.72 -1.22
N ASN A 75 -7.38 -12.85 -0.59
CA ASN A 75 -7.70 -14.09 -1.27
C ASN A 75 -9.21 -14.27 -1.22
N LEU A 76 -9.85 -14.34 -2.38
CA LEU A 76 -11.28 -14.50 -2.53
C LEU A 76 -11.59 -15.89 -3.03
N ARG A 77 -12.66 -16.46 -2.51
CA ARG A 77 -13.20 -17.74 -2.96
C ARG A 77 -14.66 -17.56 -3.32
N TYR A 78 -15.03 -18.07 -4.48
CA TYR A 78 -16.39 -18.06 -4.99
C TYR A 78 -16.85 -19.50 -5.21
N ASP A 79 -17.56 -20.03 -4.20
CA ASP A 79 -17.95 -21.44 -4.16
C ASP A 79 -18.93 -21.84 -5.27
N ALA A 80 -19.81 -20.92 -5.69
CA ALA A 80 -20.82 -21.20 -6.72
C ALA A 80 -20.21 -21.62 -8.06
N GLU A 81 -19.01 -21.11 -8.38
CA GLU A 81 -18.24 -21.51 -9.58
C GLU A 81 -16.97 -22.30 -9.24
N ASN A 82 -16.77 -22.64 -7.96
CA ASN A 82 -15.53 -23.23 -7.45
C ASN A 82 -14.27 -22.47 -7.90
N ARG A 83 -14.33 -21.13 -7.90
CA ARG A 83 -13.23 -20.25 -8.33
C ARG A 83 -12.50 -19.62 -7.15
N ASN A 84 -11.19 -19.56 -7.25
CA ASN A 84 -10.33 -18.89 -6.29
C ASN A 84 -9.58 -17.75 -6.97
N PHE A 85 -9.62 -16.57 -6.38
CA PHE A 85 -8.86 -15.39 -6.79
C PHE A 85 -7.86 -15.08 -5.70
N ASN A 86 -6.60 -15.42 -5.93
CA ASN A 86 -5.53 -15.16 -4.98
C ASN A 86 -4.83 -13.85 -5.31
N ASN A 87 -4.26 -13.19 -4.31
CA ASN A 87 -3.49 -11.95 -4.45
C ASN A 87 -4.27 -10.79 -5.09
N VAL A 88 -5.58 -10.70 -4.79
CA VAL A 88 -6.43 -9.63 -5.30
C VAL A 88 -6.08 -8.31 -4.62
N ARG A 89 -5.85 -7.27 -5.42
CA ARG A 89 -5.52 -5.91 -4.99
C ARG A 89 -6.56 -4.91 -5.50
N GLU A 90 -6.54 -3.71 -4.94
CA GLU A 90 -7.25 -2.58 -5.55
C GLU A 90 -6.83 -2.41 -7.02
N LEU A 91 -7.79 -2.02 -7.87
CA LEU A 91 -7.66 -1.94 -9.34
C LEU A 91 -7.52 -3.28 -10.08
N SER A 92 -7.46 -4.42 -9.36
CA SER A 92 -7.45 -5.74 -10.00
C SER A 92 -8.80 -6.03 -10.67
N THR A 93 -8.78 -6.92 -11.65
CA THR A 93 -9.98 -7.38 -12.36
C THR A 93 -10.22 -8.84 -12.04
N ILE A 94 -11.47 -9.18 -11.71
CA ILE A 94 -11.92 -10.56 -11.46
C ILE A 94 -13.13 -10.87 -12.34
N THR A 95 -13.28 -12.13 -12.78
CA THR A 95 -14.43 -12.54 -13.59
C THR A 95 -15.30 -13.50 -12.79
N LEU A 96 -16.54 -13.08 -12.51
CA LEU A 96 -17.56 -13.79 -11.76
C LEU A 96 -18.82 -13.89 -12.61
N LEU A 97 -19.47 -15.06 -12.68
CA LEU A 97 -20.73 -15.23 -13.42
C LEU A 97 -20.64 -14.85 -14.91
N GLY A 98 -19.45 -15.00 -15.50
CA GLY A 98 -19.16 -14.55 -16.86
C GLY A 98 -19.02 -13.03 -17.02
N GLU A 99 -19.15 -12.27 -15.94
CA GLU A 99 -19.01 -10.82 -15.92
C GLU A 99 -17.66 -10.38 -15.34
N THR A 100 -17.03 -9.43 -16.02
CA THR A 100 -15.77 -8.83 -15.59
C THR A 100 -16.06 -7.74 -14.57
N ASN A 101 -15.58 -7.92 -13.35
CA ASN A 101 -15.73 -7.00 -12.23
C ASN A 101 -14.36 -6.40 -11.86
N LYS A 102 -14.33 -5.09 -11.60
CA LYS A 102 -13.13 -4.38 -11.15
C LYS A 102 -13.18 -4.17 -9.64
N VAL A 103 -12.10 -4.48 -8.95
CA VAL A 103 -11.92 -4.13 -7.54
C VAL A 103 -11.63 -2.63 -7.47
N VAL A 104 -12.58 -1.85 -6.97
CA VAL A 104 -12.44 -0.39 -6.86
C VAL A 104 -12.04 0.07 -5.47
N THR A 105 -12.29 -0.76 -4.46
CA THR A 105 -11.89 -0.47 -3.08
C THR A 105 -11.56 -1.78 -2.40
N LEU A 106 -10.42 -1.80 -1.69
CA LEU A 106 -10.04 -2.91 -0.84
C LEU A 106 -9.45 -2.37 0.45
N THR A 107 -10.14 -2.62 1.56
CA THR A 107 -9.69 -2.27 2.91
C THR A 107 -9.47 -3.53 3.74
N SER A 108 -9.11 -3.38 5.02
CA SER A 108 -9.00 -4.52 5.94
C SER A 108 -10.31 -5.30 6.09
N ASN A 109 -11.46 -4.63 5.91
CA ASN A 109 -12.77 -5.17 6.29
C ASN A 109 -13.75 -5.26 5.12
N GLU A 110 -13.48 -4.60 4.00
CA GLU A 110 -14.39 -4.61 2.87
C GLU A 110 -13.68 -4.62 1.52
N LEU A 111 -14.36 -5.23 0.56
CA LEU A 111 -13.99 -5.24 -0.84
C LEU A 111 -15.18 -4.76 -1.65
N VAL A 112 -14.97 -3.79 -2.54
CA VAL A 112 -15.99 -3.27 -3.44
C VAL A 112 -15.64 -3.65 -4.86
N LEU A 113 -16.53 -4.40 -5.49
CA LEU A 113 -16.51 -4.73 -6.91
C LEU A 113 -17.38 -3.74 -7.67
N LEU A 114 -16.91 -3.33 -8.84
CA LEU A 114 -17.67 -2.58 -9.83
C LEU A 114 -17.78 -3.42 -11.09
N ASN A 115 -19.00 -3.70 -11.53
CA ASN A 115 -19.22 -4.18 -12.88
C ASN A 115 -19.23 -2.96 -13.83
N PRO A 116 -18.25 -2.84 -14.76
CA PRO A 116 -18.17 -1.71 -15.68
C PRO A 116 -19.26 -1.72 -16.76
N ALA A 117 -19.89 -2.88 -17.04
CA ALA A 117 -20.96 -2.99 -18.03
C ALA A 117 -22.31 -2.52 -17.48
N THR A 118 -22.58 -2.75 -16.20
CA THR A 118 -23.86 -2.39 -15.56
C THR A 118 -23.75 -1.20 -14.60
N ALA A 119 -22.53 -0.72 -14.34
CA ALA A 119 -22.19 0.27 -13.30
C ALA A 119 -22.62 -0.13 -11.87
N LEU A 120 -22.99 -1.39 -11.64
CA LEU A 120 -23.39 -1.90 -10.34
C LEU A 120 -22.17 -2.08 -9.44
N LYS A 121 -22.33 -1.69 -8.17
CA LYS A 121 -21.33 -1.88 -7.13
C LYS A 121 -21.78 -2.97 -6.16
N THR A 122 -20.89 -3.90 -5.88
CA THR A 122 -21.12 -4.99 -4.92
C THR A 122 -20.08 -4.87 -3.80
N THR A 123 -20.55 -4.68 -2.57
CA THR A 123 -19.68 -4.61 -1.40
C THR A 123 -19.71 -5.94 -0.65
N LEU A 124 -18.54 -6.54 -0.47
CA LEU A 124 -18.30 -7.73 0.32
C LEU A 124 -17.61 -7.32 1.62
N LYS A 125 -18.18 -7.65 2.77
CA LYS A 125 -17.58 -7.37 4.08
C LYS A 125 -16.92 -8.63 4.64
N TYR A 126 -15.67 -8.52 5.04
CA TYR A 126 -14.97 -9.52 5.83
C TYR A 126 -15.50 -9.43 7.28
N ASN A 127 -16.03 -10.53 7.82
CA ASN A 127 -16.82 -10.61 9.07
C ASN A 127 -18.23 -9.98 9.04
N ALA A 128 -18.99 -10.13 7.93
CA ALA A 128 -20.45 -10.06 8.07
C ALA A 128 -20.90 -11.21 9.00
N ALA A 129 -21.29 -10.89 10.23
CA ALA A 129 -21.86 -11.87 11.16
C ALA A 129 -23.03 -12.63 10.49
N PRO A 130 -23.22 -13.92 10.83
CA PRO A 130 -24.23 -14.78 10.20
C PRO A 130 -25.67 -14.28 10.36
#